data_AF-A0A2T0W744-F1
#
_entry.id   AF-A0A2T0W744-F1
#
_cell.length_a   1.000
_cell.length_b   1.000
_cell.length_c   1.000
_cell.angle_alpha   90.00
_cell.angle_beta   90.00
_cell.angle_gamma   90.00
#
_symmetry.space_group_name_H-M   'P 1'
#
loop_
_entity.id
_entity.type
_entity.pdbx_description
1 polymer ?
#
loop_
_entity_poly.entity_id
_entity_poly.type
_entity_poly.pdbx_seq_one_letter_code
_entity_poly.pdbx_strand_id
1 'polypeptide(L)' 'RVIGDWISFYNNRRPHQALAMRTPAEAFRLTA' A
#
# COMPACT_ATOMS: atom_id res chain seq x y z
N ARG A 1 -7.43 3.06 16.57
CA ARG A 1 -7.94 3.97 15.51
C ARG A 1 -6.79 4.47 14.63
N VAL A 2 -5.84 5.24 15.16
CA VAL A 2 -4.71 5.82 14.40
C VAL A 2 -3.83 4.81 13.65
N ILE A 3 -3.44 3.69 14.28
CA ILE A 3 -2.57 2.70 13.62
C ILE A 3 -3.28 2.03 12.44
N GLY A 4 -4.56 1.72 12.58
CA GLY A 4 -5.35 1.15 11.48
C GLY A 4 -5.46 2.12 10.31
N ASP A 5 -5.75 3.39 10.59
CA ASP A 5 -5.84 4.43 9.58
C ASP A 5 -4.48 4.62 8.85
N TRP A 6 -3.37 4.56 9.59
CA TRP A 6 -2.02 4.65 9.03
C TRP A 6 -1.67 3.44 8.15
N ILE A 7 -2.00 2.22 8.58
CA ILE A 7 -1.79 0.99 7.79
C ILE A 7 -2.59 1.05 6.49
N SER A 8 -3.86 1.46 6.55
CA SER A 8 -4.71 1.61 5.37
C SER A 8 -4.15 2.63 4.40
N PHE A 9 -3.66 3.77 4.88
CA PHE A 9 -2.99 4.78 4.07
C PHE A 9 -1.70 4.25 3.41
N TYR A 10 -0.82 3.61 4.19
CA TYR A 10 0.46 3.10 3.69
C TYR A 10 0.27 2.05 2.59
N ASN A 11 -0.63 1.10 2.81
CA ASN A 11 -0.82 -0.02 1.90
C ASN A 11 -1.58 0.35 0.62
N ASN A 12 -2.47 1.35 0.65
CA ASN A 12 -3.41 1.60 -0.45
C ASN A 12 -3.31 2.99 -1.08
N ARG A 13 -2.63 3.97 -0.46
CA ARG A 13 -2.61 5.36 -0.94
C ARG A 13 -1.22 5.94 -1.09
N ARG A 14 -0.23 5.42 -0.38
CA ARG A 14 1.15 5.91 -0.45
C ARG A 14 1.91 5.19 -1.58
N PRO A 15 2.32 5.89 -2.65
CA PRO A 15 3.22 5.33 -3.64
C PRO A 15 4.64 5.22 -3.08
N HIS A 16 5.35 4.15 -3.44
CA HIS A 16 6.70 3.88 -2.96
C HIS A 16 7.69 3.82 -4.12
N GLN A 17 8.79 4.58 -4.02
CA GLN A 17 9.85 4.58 -5.04
C GLN A 17 10.42 3.18 -5.27
N ALA A 18 10.62 2.40 -4.20
CA ALA A 18 11.08 1.01 -4.27
C ALA A 18 10.11 0.08 -5.04
N LEU A 19 8.84 0.47 -5.18
CA LEU A 19 7.81 -0.27 -5.90
C LEU A 19 7.51 0.34 -7.29
N ALA A 20 8.43 1.13 -7.83
CA ALA A 20 8.23 1.91 -9.06
C ALA A 20 6.98 2.81 -8.97
N MET A 21 6.85 3.53 -7.86
CA MET A 21 5.73 4.43 -7.55
C MET A 21 4.36 3.75 -7.39
N ARG A 22 4.32 2.43 -7.25
CA ARG A 22 3.09 1.70 -6.89
C ARG A 22 2.90 1.66 -5.38
N THR A 23 1.67 1.41 -4.96
CA THR A 23 1.30 1.06 -3.59
C THR A 23 1.64 -0.42 -3.31
N PRO A 24 1.83 -0.81 -2.03
CA PRO A 24 2.00 -2.21 -1.67
C PRO A 24 0.84 -3.09 -2.15
N ALA A 25 -0.40 -2.59 -2.04
CA ALA A 25 -1.58 -3.29 -2.52
C ALA A 25 -1.52 -3.58 -4.03
N GLU A 26 -1.10 -2.62 -4.86
CA GLU A 26 -0.95 -2.83 -6.32
C GLU A 26 0.19 -3.79 -6.67
N ALA A 27 1.31 -3.71 -5.94
CA ALA A 27 2.49 -4.53 -6.20
C ALA A 27 2.29 -6.01 -5.81
N PHE A 28 1.53 -6.28 -4.74
CA PHE A 28 1.32 -7.61 -4.18
C PHE A 28 -0.14 -8.09 -4.29
N ARG A 29 -0.89 -7.63 -5.30
CA ARG A 29 -2.23 -8.19 -5.56
C ARG A 29 -2.10 -9.70 -5.76
N LEU A 30 -2.61 -10.46 -4.80
CA LEU A 30 -2.80 -11.89 -4.98
C LEU A 30 -3.91 -12.08 -6.01
N THR A 31 -3.62 -12.85 -7.05
CA THR A 31 -4.68 -13.45 -7.85
C THR A 31 -5.32 -14.55 -7.02
N ALA A 32 -6.66 -14.55 -6.94
CA ALA A 32 -7.42 -15.69 -6.43
C ALA A 32 -7.38 -16.83 -7.44
#